data_AF-A0A966SLW9-F1
#
_entry.id   AF-A0A966SLW9-F1
#
_cell.length_a   1.000
_cell.length_b   1.000
_cell.length_c   1.000
_cell.angle_alpha   90.00
_cell.angle_beta   90.00
_cell.angle_gamma   90.00
#
_symmetry.space_group_name_H-M   'P 1'
#
loop_
_entity.id
_entity.type
_entity.pdbx_description
1 polymer ?
#
loop_
_entity_poly.entity_id
_entity_poly.type
_entity_poly.pdbx_seq_one_letter_code
_entity_poly.pdbx_strand_id
1 'polypeptide(L)'
;MVLKISAQVANIASRNNLKQQKVPKTKTRMPETKYSDRTDSFEEKLRLMEAAWRKKDFRLARSLAHSLRHSAMQAQAEEESPGQPLGPAKLELVESLPAPWRAWARGWKYCRALHLDETLGLDRPPEPVEVLLSFPAEQVASLAREVRVARVVDGELKEVPCQVHGEVRRGTERLAKVLFLARGVMHQRQTFLVFHGNPDAELPAYPTDLETRGEGFALDIENDFYKASLSRQMGQLERLTIKREHGLELFAGGEGHGEPPGIDWAHDYAASGHFQKFRITLWETCPDYEVVRGPLATLVRRWGFPQSPVHPVFTPARLHVDVEYRFYAGLPWFHKFGTMRAVKDFEAPAMRDDEWVFSGQSFTDIVWMGPDGKLRTGPVDAAHQANLWAVGFANPQSKDSFVALFLEHKADGLPELKHTGSPTLFYRWHGHVWSRYPLPVKE
;
A
#
# COMPACT_ATOMS: atom_id res chain seq x y z
N MET A 1 20.21 -2.13 -13.38
CA MET A 1 21.60 -2.61 -13.19
C MET A 1 21.78 -2.90 -11.71
N VAL A 2 21.69 -4.18 -11.30
CA VAL A 2 21.60 -4.59 -9.88
C VAL A 2 22.91 -5.23 -9.47
N LEU A 3 23.60 -4.63 -8.49
CA LEU A 3 24.76 -5.22 -7.84
C LEU A 3 24.30 -6.32 -6.87
N LYS A 4 24.73 -7.56 -7.13
CA LYS A 4 24.65 -8.69 -6.21
C LYS A 4 25.79 -8.60 -5.18
N ILE A 5 25.45 -8.60 -3.90
CA ILE A 5 26.39 -8.86 -2.81
C ILE A 5 25.90 -10.11 -2.08
N SER A 6 26.69 -11.18 -2.19
CA SER A 6 26.51 -12.46 -1.51
C SER A 6 27.22 -12.44 -0.16
N ALA A 7 26.50 -12.74 0.92
CA ALA A 7 27.09 -13.02 2.23
C ALA A 7 26.79 -14.48 2.62
N GLN A 8 27.84 -15.30 2.70
CA GLN A 8 27.81 -16.65 3.26
C GLN A 8 27.68 -16.55 4.79
N VAL A 9 26.66 -17.20 5.36
CA VAL A 9 26.56 -17.40 6.81
C VAL A 9 26.94 -18.86 7.11
N ALA A 10 28.01 -19.02 7.87
CA ALA A 10 28.48 -20.31 8.37
C ALA A 10 27.53 -20.86 9.44
N ASN A 11 27.05 -22.08 9.22
CA ASN A 11 26.28 -22.86 10.19
C ASN A 11 27.20 -23.34 11.34
N ILE A 12 26.98 -22.84 12.56
CA ILE A 12 27.46 -23.48 13.78
C ILE A 12 26.26 -24.13 14.47
N ALA A 13 26.17 -25.46 14.33
CA ALA A 13 25.19 -26.29 15.01
C ALA A 13 25.63 -26.53 16.46
N SER A 14 24.98 -25.87 17.43
CA SER A 14 25.06 -26.26 18.84
C SER A 14 23.91 -27.21 19.18
N ARG A 15 24.23 -28.51 19.27
CA ARG A 15 23.37 -29.54 19.88
C ARG A 15 23.19 -29.22 21.36
N ASN A 16 21.96 -28.99 21.82
CA ASN A 16 21.62 -29.00 23.24
C ASN A 16 20.54 -30.05 23.55
N ASN A 17 20.88 -30.88 24.53
CA ASN A 17 20.15 -32.06 24.98
C ASN A 17 18.77 -31.72 25.55
N LEU A 18 17.74 -32.41 25.05
CA LEU A 18 16.42 -32.53 25.66
C LEU A 18 16.51 -33.30 26.98
N LYS A 19 16.58 -32.58 28.11
CA LYS A 19 16.19 -33.13 29.41
C LYS A 19 14.72 -32.82 29.64
N GLN A 20 13.91 -33.87 29.73
CA GLN A 20 12.52 -33.82 30.17
C GLN A 20 12.43 -33.14 31.54
N GLN A 21 11.84 -31.95 31.59
CA GLN A 21 11.50 -31.28 32.84
C GLN A 21 10.23 -31.91 33.42
N LYS A 22 10.36 -32.47 34.62
CA LYS A 22 9.26 -32.87 35.49
C LYS A 22 8.42 -31.64 35.85
N VAL A 23 7.10 -31.75 35.71
CA VAL A 23 6.12 -30.74 36.13
C VAL A 23 6.11 -30.64 37.66
N PRO A 24 6.42 -29.47 38.28
CA PRO A 24 6.24 -29.29 39.71
C PRO A 24 4.76 -29.04 40.03
N LYS A 25 4.18 -29.87 40.88
CA LYS A 25 2.89 -29.63 41.53
C LYS A 25 3.08 -28.68 42.71
N THR A 26 2.97 -27.38 42.46
CA THR A 26 2.53 -26.33 43.42
C THR A 26 2.45 -25.00 42.65
N LYS A 27 1.24 -24.52 42.35
CA LYS A 27 1.03 -23.19 41.76
C LYS A 27 1.24 -22.11 42.82
N THR A 28 2.50 -21.77 43.11
CA THR A 28 2.82 -20.48 43.72
C THR A 28 2.44 -19.42 42.68
N ARG A 29 1.45 -18.58 42.97
CA ARG A 29 1.11 -17.43 42.10
C ARG A 29 2.36 -16.56 41.98
N MET A 30 3.00 -16.56 40.81
CA MET A 30 4.09 -15.63 40.56
C MET A 30 3.50 -14.21 40.52
N PRO A 31 4.07 -13.25 41.27
CA PRO A 31 3.64 -11.87 41.19
C PRO A 31 3.99 -11.30 39.81
N GLU A 32 3.04 -10.60 39.18
CA GLU A 32 3.21 -9.96 37.88
C GLU A 32 3.99 -8.63 38.01
N THR A 33 5.32 -8.74 38.02
CA THR A 33 6.22 -7.63 38.32
C THR A 33 6.76 -6.92 37.08
N LYS A 34 6.78 -7.60 35.94
CA LYS A 34 7.26 -7.08 34.65
C LYS A 34 6.15 -7.13 33.62
N TYR A 35 6.30 -6.36 32.54
CA TYR A 35 5.35 -6.36 31.42
C TYR A 35 5.10 -7.78 30.86
N SER A 36 6.18 -8.55 30.66
CA SER A 36 6.13 -9.94 30.20
C SER A 36 5.35 -10.88 31.10
N ASP A 37 5.19 -10.54 32.39
CA ASP A 37 4.45 -11.37 33.34
C ASP A 37 2.92 -11.15 33.20
N ARG A 38 2.51 -10.04 32.56
CA ARG A 38 1.12 -9.58 32.44
C ARG A 38 0.47 -9.93 31.10
N THR A 39 1.21 -10.58 30.21
CA THR A 39 0.74 -10.97 28.88
C THR A 39 1.26 -12.36 28.54
N ASP A 40 0.37 -13.24 28.09
CA ASP A 40 0.77 -14.55 27.59
C ASP A 40 1.48 -14.42 26.24
N SER A 41 2.51 -15.25 26.02
CA SER A 41 3.20 -15.30 24.72
C SER A 41 2.30 -15.82 23.60
N PHE A 42 2.68 -15.54 22.36
CA PHE A 42 1.99 -16.05 21.18
C PHE A 42 1.93 -17.59 21.20
N GLU A 43 3.03 -18.26 21.54
CA GLU A 43 3.14 -19.72 21.60
C GLU A 43 2.24 -20.33 22.66
N GLU A 44 2.12 -19.70 23.84
CA GLU A 44 1.25 -20.20 24.90
C GLU A 44 -0.23 -20.11 24.50
N LYS A 45 -0.64 -18.97 23.95
CA LYS A 45 -2.00 -18.79 23.41
C LYS A 45 -2.29 -19.79 22.29
N LEU A 46 -1.32 -20.10 21.43
CA LEU A 46 -1.44 -21.09 20.36
C LEU A 46 -1.66 -22.50 20.93
N ARG A 47 -0.89 -22.90 21.95
CA ARG A 47 -1.09 -24.19 22.65
C ARG A 47 -2.45 -24.29 23.32
N LEU A 48 -2.89 -23.23 23.98
CA LEU A 48 -4.22 -23.17 24.60
C LEU A 48 -5.32 -23.31 23.55
N MET A 49 -5.18 -22.66 22.39
CA MET A 49 -6.15 -22.75 21.29
C MET A 49 -6.22 -24.18 20.74
N GLU A 50 -5.07 -24.83 20.53
CA GLU A 50 -5.01 -26.22 20.08
C GLU A 50 -5.65 -27.17 21.10
N ALA A 51 -5.39 -26.97 22.39
CA ALA A 51 -6.00 -27.76 23.46
C ALA A 51 -7.53 -27.58 23.52
N ALA A 52 -8.02 -26.34 23.37
CA ALA A 52 -9.46 -26.05 23.30
C ALA A 52 -10.10 -26.74 22.08
N TRP A 53 -9.44 -26.67 20.92
CA TRP A 53 -9.88 -27.33 19.69
C TRP A 53 -10.01 -28.84 19.86
N ARG A 54 -8.97 -29.51 20.40
CA ARG A 54 -8.98 -30.96 20.66
C ARG A 54 -10.10 -31.39 21.60
N LYS A 55 -10.45 -30.54 22.57
CA LYS A 55 -11.57 -30.76 23.50
C LYS A 55 -12.95 -30.41 22.93
N LYS A 56 -13.01 -29.90 21.69
CA LYS A 56 -14.21 -29.36 21.06
C LYS A 56 -14.83 -28.18 21.82
N ASP A 57 -14.03 -27.45 22.59
CA ASP A 57 -14.44 -26.19 23.21
C ASP A 57 -14.24 -25.05 22.19
N PHE A 58 -15.15 -25.00 21.21
CA PHE A 58 -15.04 -24.07 20.08
C PHE A 58 -15.26 -22.61 20.49
N ARG A 59 -15.96 -22.36 21.60
CA ARG A 59 -16.12 -20.99 22.13
C ARG A 59 -14.78 -20.48 22.64
N LEU A 60 -14.07 -21.27 23.44
CA LEU A 60 -12.74 -20.91 23.91
C LEU A 60 -11.74 -20.79 22.75
N ALA A 61 -11.78 -21.71 21.78
CA ALA A 61 -10.90 -21.65 20.60
C ALA A 61 -11.10 -20.34 19.80
N ARG A 62 -12.37 -19.90 19.59
CA ARG A 62 -12.67 -18.62 18.93
C ARG A 62 -12.17 -17.41 19.71
N SER A 63 -12.36 -17.39 21.04
CA SER A 63 -11.84 -16.31 21.89
C SER A 63 -10.31 -16.26 21.88
N LEU A 64 -9.64 -17.41 21.88
CA LEU A 64 -8.18 -17.49 21.80
C LEU A 64 -7.65 -17.06 20.43
N ALA A 65 -8.35 -17.39 19.33
CA ALA A 65 -7.99 -16.89 17.99
C ALA A 65 -8.02 -15.35 17.93
N HIS A 66 -9.00 -14.72 18.56
CA HIS A 66 -9.07 -13.26 18.68
C HIS A 66 -7.92 -12.69 19.53
N SER A 67 -7.60 -13.35 20.66
CA SER A 67 -6.45 -12.96 21.51
C SER A 67 -5.10 -13.13 20.79
N LEU A 68 -4.94 -14.16 19.96
CA LEU A 68 -3.75 -14.38 19.13
C LEU A 68 -3.58 -13.29 18.09
N ARG A 69 -4.67 -12.84 17.46
CA ARG A 69 -4.65 -11.70 16.53
C ARG A 69 -4.07 -10.45 17.18
N HIS A 70 -4.49 -10.11 18.41
CA HIS A 70 -3.94 -8.96 19.13
C HIS A 70 -2.44 -9.10 19.39
N SER A 71 -1.97 -10.29 19.77
CA SER A 71 -0.54 -10.56 19.93
C SER A 71 0.23 -10.38 18.62
N ALA A 72 -0.34 -10.80 17.48
CA ALA A 72 0.28 -10.60 16.17
C ALA A 72 0.36 -9.10 15.79
N MET A 73 -0.70 -8.34 16.02
CA MET A 73 -0.71 -6.88 15.77
C MET A 73 0.32 -6.16 16.64
N GLN A 74 0.45 -6.56 17.90
CA GLN A 74 1.46 -6.00 18.81
C GLN A 74 2.88 -6.32 18.34
N ALA A 75 3.16 -7.60 18.05
CA ALA A 75 4.46 -8.01 17.52
C ALA A 75 4.78 -7.30 16.20
N GLN A 76 3.80 -7.11 15.32
CA GLN A 76 3.98 -6.33 14.11
C GLN A 76 4.43 -4.90 14.43
N ALA A 77 3.74 -4.20 15.34
CA ALA A 77 4.10 -2.83 15.71
C ALA A 77 5.53 -2.74 16.33
N GLU A 78 5.94 -3.74 17.11
CA GLU A 78 7.21 -3.76 17.83
C GLU A 78 8.39 -4.24 16.97
N GLU A 79 8.16 -5.24 16.11
CA GLU A 79 9.23 -6.02 15.47
C GLU A 79 9.28 -5.88 13.95
N GLU A 80 8.17 -5.51 13.28
CA GLU A 80 8.15 -5.41 11.82
C GLU A 80 9.19 -4.39 11.34
N SER A 81 9.97 -4.77 10.34
CA SER A 81 10.93 -3.86 9.74
C SER A 81 10.17 -2.80 8.93
N PRO A 82 10.36 -1.50 9.21
CA PRO A 82 9.76 -0.44 8.40
C PRO A 82 10.40 -0.32 7.00
N GLY A 83 11.44 -1.12 6.71
CA GLY A 83 12.27 -1.03 5.52
C GLY A 83 13.64 -0.43 5.82
N GLN A 84 14.45 -0.29 4.77
CA GLN A 84 15.77 0.35 4.88
C GLN A 84 15.61 1.87 4.74
N PRO A 85 15.97 2.67 5.75
CA PRO A 85 15.99 4.12 5.59
C PRO A 85 16.91 4.53 4.46
N LEU A 86 16.55 5.60 3.75
CA LEU A 86 17.49 6.27 2.87
C LEU A 86 18.73 6.59 3.71
N GLY A 87 19.89 6.13 3.21
CA GLY A 87 21.14 5.94 3.97
C GLY A 87 21.54 7.15 4.83
N PRO A 88 22.52 7.01 5.74
CA PRO A 88 22.84 8.08 6.68
C PRO A 88 23.31 9.32 5.93
N ALA A 89 22.36 10.20 5.61
CA ALA A 89 22.67 11.54 5.16
C ALA A 89 23.41 12.18 6.32
N LYS A 90 24.57 12.77 6.03
CA LYS A 90 25.35 13.52 7.01
C LYS A 90 24.39 14.48 7.70
N LEU A 91 24.15 14.26 8.99
CA LEU A 91 23.35 15.15 9.79
C LEU A 91 24.18 16.40 10.04
N GLU A 92 23.63 17.55 9.73
CA GLU A 92 24.28 18.84 9.91
C GLU A 92 23.53 19.66 10.95
N LEU A 93 24.28 20.40 11.76
CA LEU A 93 23.69 21.36 12.69
C LEU A 93 23.14 22.54 11.88
N VAL A 94 21.96 23.02 12.24
CA VAL A 94 21.42 24.24 11.63
C VAL A 94 22.39 25.39 11.80
N GLU A 95 23.12 25.47 12.92
CA GLU A 95 24.12 26.49 13.19
C GLU A 95 25.27 26.56 12.18
N SER A 96 25.56 25.47 11.44
CA SER A 96 26.57 25.48 10.38
C SER A 96 26.06 25.95 9.02
N LEU A 97 24.75 26.20 8.88
CA LEU A 97 24.16 26.66 7.63
C LEU A 97 24.47 28.16 7.36
N PRO A 98 24.37 28.62 6.09
CA PRO A 98 24.44 30.03 5.75
C PRO A 98 23.47 30.88 6.58
N ALA A 99 23.83 32.14 6.88
CA ALA A 99 23.03 33.01 7.74
C ALA A 99 21.55 33.15 7.31
N PRO A 100 21.20 33.31 6.02
CA PRO A 100 19.81 33.36 5.59
C PRO A 100 19.04 32.06 5.89
N TRP A 101 19.70 30.90 5.75
CA TRP A 101 19.09 29.59 5.99
C TRP A 101 18.90 29.32 7.48
N ARG A 102 19.84 29.78 8.32
CA ARG A 102 19.68 29.76 9.78
C ARG A 102 18.52 30.62 10.27
N ALA A 103 18.33 31.78 9.65
CA ALA A 103 17.22 32.65 9.97
C ALA A 103 15.87 31.99 9.63
N TRP A 104 15.80 31.30 8.48
CA TRP A 104 14.62 30.52 8.07
C TRP A 104 14.37 29.35 9.03
N ALA A 105 15.40 28.57 9.35
CA ALA A 105 15.32 27.37 10.19
C ALA A 105 15.31 27.66 11.70
N ARG A 106 14.91 28.87 12.12
CA ARG A 106 14.94 29.28 13.53
C ARG A 106 14.11 28.33 14.38
N GLY A 107 14.73 27.75 15.42
CA GLY A 107 14.11 26.78 16.32
C GLY A 107 14.46 25.31 16.00
N TRP A 108 14.82 25.01 14.74
CA TRP A 108 15.34 23.71 14.38
C TRP A 108 16.83 23.58 14.70
N LYS A 109 17.24 22.38 15.12
CA LYS A 109 18.63 22.10 15.53
C LYS A 109 19.41 21.34 14.48
N TYR A 110 18.74 20.47 13.72
CA TYR A 110 19.38 19.55 12.80
C TYR A 110 18.75 19.63 11.41
N CYS A 111 19.55 19.36 10.40
CA CYS A 111 19.08 19.18 9.04
C CYS A 111 19.87 18.10 8.30
N ARG A 112 19.31 17.62 7.19
CA ARG A 112 20.00 16.75 6.23
C ARG A 112 19.58 17.09 4.80
N ALA A 113 20.50 16.95 3.87
CA ALA A 113 20.23 17.17 2.46
C ALA A 113 19.69 15.91 1.77
N LEU A 114 18.68 16.09 0.93
CA LEU A 114 18.19 15.13 -0.05
C LEU A 114 18.37 15.71 -1.44
N HIS A 115 18.83 14.89 -2.37
CA HIS A 115 19.00 15.29 -3.76
C HIS A 115 18.14 14.44 -4.67
N LEU A 116 17.44 15.12 -5.57
CA LEU A 116 16.63 14.49 -6.61
C LEU A 116 17.19 14.89 -7.96
N ASP A 117 17.66 13.91 -8.72
CA ASP A 117 18.23 14.10 -10.06
C ASP A 117 17.20 13.68 -11.12
N GLU A 118 16.80 14.60 -12.00
CA GLU A 118 16.00 14.29 -13.19
C GLU A 118 16.92 13.73 -14.28
N THR A 119 16.74 12.47 -14.67
CA THR A 119 17.69 11.75 -15.54
C THR A 119 17.18 11.53 -16.95
N LEU A 120 15.89 11.80 -17.24
CA LEU A 120 15.27 11.48 -18.53
C LEU A 120 15.17 12.68 -19.48
N GLY A 121 15.51 13.89 -19.03
CA GLY A 121 15.42 15.12 -19.83
C GLY A 121 13.99 15.63 -20.00
N LEU A 122 13.12 15.39 -19.00
CA LEU A 122 11.72 15.77 -19.04
C LEU A 122 11.40 16.80 -17.96
N ASP A 123 10.57 17.78 -18.30
CA ASP A 123 9.92 18.61 -17.30
C ASP A 123 8.99 17.74 -16.45
N ARG A 124 9.05 17.93 -15.13
CA ARG A 124 8.32 17.14 -14.16
C ARG A 124 7.20 17.97 -13.54
N PRO A 125 5.92 17.61 -13.75
CA PRO A 125 4.84 18.16 -12.94
C PRO A 125 5.08 17.77 -11.46
N PRO A 126 4.28 18.30 -10.51
CA PRO A 126 4.33 17.80 -9.15
C PRO A 126 4.18 16.27 -9.12
N GLU A 127 5.19 15.57 -8.62
CA GLU A 127 5.23 14.13 -8.47
C GLU A 127 5.49 13.79 -7.00
N PRO A 128 4.83 12.76 -6.42
CA PRO A 128 5.03 12.37 -5.04
C PRO A 128 6.40 11.72 -4.85
N VAL A 129 7.17 12.25 -3.91
CA VAL A 129 8.42 11.68 -3.41
C VAL A 129 8.20 11.22 -1.98
N GLU A 130 8.39 9.93 -1.73
CA GLU A 130 8.31 9.33 -0.40
C GLU A 130 9.63 8.68 -0.03
N VAL A 131 10.19 9.06 1.13
CA VAL A 131 11.44 8.50 1.64
C VAL A 131 11.28 8.06 3.08
N LEU A 132 11.81 6.88 3.43
CA LEU A 132 11.94 6.45 4.80
C LEU A 132 13.19 7.10 5.41
N LEU A 133 13.04 7.83 6.50
CA LEU A 133 14.14 8.49 7.22
C LEU A 133 14.23 7.98 8.66
N SER A 134 15.45 7.96 9.18
CA SER A 134 15.75 7.65 10.59
C SER A 134 16.27 8.89 11.32
N PHE A 135 15.81 9.05 12.56
CA PHE A 135 16.11 10.16 13.44
C PHE A 135 16.50 9.61 14.83
N PRO A 136 17.61 10.09 15.44
CA PRO A 136 17.92 9.72 16.82
C PRO A 136 16.78 10.13 17.75
N ALA A 137 16.30 9.20 18.58
CA ALA A 137 15.10 9.36 19.37
C ALA A 137 15.23 10.46 20.44
N GLU A 138 16.45 10.76 20.90
CA GLU A 138 16.72 11.89 21.80
C GLU A 138 16.64 13.26 21.10
N GLN A 139 16.66 13.31 19.77
CA GLN A 139 16.65 14.56 19.00
C GLN A 139 15.23 15.00 18.61
N VAL A 140 14.21 14.17 18.83
CA VAL A 140 12.83 14.42 18.39
C VAL A 140 11.82 13.90 19.41
N ALA A 141 10.83 14.72 19.75
CA ALA A 141 9.69 14.34 20.56
C ALA A 141 8.51 13.84 19.71
N SER A 142 8.25 14.46 18.55
CA SER A 142 7.16 14.11 17.62
C SER A 142 7.57 14.39 16.17
N LEU A 143 7.72 13.35 15.34
CA LEU A 143 8.15 13.55 13.95
C LEU A 143 7.11 14.32 13.13
N ALA A 144 5.82 14.04 13.35
CA ALA A 144 4.73 14.74 12.64
C ALA A 144 4.72 16.26 12.86
N ARG A 145 5.12 16.73 14.05
CA ARG A 145 5.21 18.17 14.32
C ARG A 145 6.54 18.78 13.92
N GLU A 146 7.63 18.04 14.06
CA GLU A 146 8.97 18.63 14.00
C GLU A 146 9.63 18.55 12.63
N VAL A 147 9.26 17.58 11.80
CA VAL A 147 9.87 17.44 10.48
C VAL A 147 9.34 18.53 9.54
N ARG A 148 10.26 19.25 8.90
CA ARG A 148 9.96 20.22 7.82
C ARG A 148 10.85 19.95 6.62
N VAL A 149 10.31 20.16 5.43
CA VAL A 149 11.07 20.06 4.18
C VAL A 149 11.14 21.45 3.57
N ALA A 150 12.34 21.85 3.17
CA ALA A 150 12.53 23.05 2.34
C ALA A 150 13.31 22.70 1.09
N ARG A 151 13.01 23.37 -0.02
CA ARG A 151 13.77 23.28 -1.26
C ARG A 151 14.70 24.49 -1.36
N VAL A 152 15.91 24.26 -1.86
CA VAL A 152 16.81 25.34 -2.28
C VAL A 152 16.38 25.84 -3.65
N VAL A 153 16.01 27.11 -3.75
CA VAL A 153 15.59 27.80 -4.98
C VAL A 153 16.34 29.12 -5.04
N ASP A 154 17.16 29.31 -6.08
CA ASP A 154 17.97 30.53 -6.29
C ASP A 154 18.83 30.93 -5.08
N GLY A 155 19.32 29.93 -4.33
CA GLY A 155 20.12 30.12 -3.12
C GLY A 155 19.32 30.37 -1.84
N GLU A 156 18.00 30.40 -1.90
CA GLU A 156 17.09 30.59 -0.76
C GLU A 156 16.33 29.31 -0.40
N LEU A 157 15.87 29.20 0.85
CA LEU A 157 15.01 28.11 1.28
C LEU A 157 13.55 28.48 1.09
N LYS A 158 12.81 27.62 0.40
CA LYS A 158 11.35 27.70 0.26
C LYS A 158 10.74 26.46 0.89
N GLU A 159 9.80 26.67 1.80
CA GLU A 159 9.08 25.56 2.44
C GLU A 159 8.36 24.71 1.39
N VAL A 160 8.43 23.40 1.56
CA VAL A 160 7.70 22.44 0.75
C VAL A 160 6.77 21.71 1.70
N PRO A 161 5.44 21.76 1.47
CA PRO A 161 4.51 20.95 2.21
C PRO A 161 4.97 19.50 2.26
N CYS A 162 4.92 18.91 3.45
CA CYS A 162 5.32 17.53 3.67
C CYS A 162 4.31 16.82 4.58
N GLN A 163 4.24 15.51 4.45
CA GLN A 163 3.41 14.65 5.28
C GLN A 163 4.27 13.54 5.85
N VAL A 164 4.32 13.47 7.18
CA VAL A 164 5.03 12.42 7.91
C VAL A 164 4.03 11.32 8.28
N HIS A 165 4.36 10.08 8.01
CA HIS A 165 3.51 8.94 8.37
C HIS A 165 4.32 7.67 8.66
N GLY A 166 3.65 6.65 9.22
CA GLY A 166 4.31 5.40 9.60
C GLY A 166 5.41 5.58 10.64
N GLU A 167 5.23 6.49 11.61
CA GLU A 167 6.20 6.71 12.67
C GLU A 167 6.31 5.46 13.55
N VAL A 168 7.52 4.91 13.66
CA VAL A 168 7.85 3.79 14.54
C VAL A 168 9.13 4.06 15.30
N ARG A 169 9.21 3.56 16.54
CA ARG A 169 10.44 3.60 17.34
C ARG A 169 11.12 2.24 17.30
N ARG A 170 12.43 2.23 17.01
CA ARG A 170 13.29 1.05 17.05
C ARG A 170 14.55 1.38 17.86
N GLY A 171 14.54 0.97 19.12
CA GLY A 171 15.63 1.28 20.05
C GLY A 171 15.84 2.80 20.25
N THR A 172 17.03 3.26 19.88
CA THR A 172 17.45 4.67 19.94
C THR A 172 17.05 5.47 18.71
N GLU A 173 16.36 4.89 17.74
CA GLU A 173 15.94 5.57 16.52
C GLU A 173 14.41 5.68 16.45
N ARG A 174 13.94 6.76 15.84
CA ARG A 174 12.59 6.90 15.30
C ARG A 174 12.66 6.93 13.79
N LEU A 175 11.79 6.17 13.15
CA LEU A 175 11.70 6.07 11.71
C LEU A 175 10.34 6.56 11.26
N ALA A 176 10.29 7.27 10.13
CA ALA A 176 9.03 7.64 9.49
C ALA A 176 9.22 7.85 7.99
N LYS A 177 8.13 7.68 7.24
CA LYS A 177 8.04 8.07 5.84
C LYS A 177 7.75 9.56 5.77
N VAL A 178 8.53 10.27 4.95
CA VAL A 178 8.32 11.68 4.63
C VAL A 178 7.91 11.76 3.17
N LEU A 179 6.66 12.16 2.94
CA LEU A 179 6.06 12.40 1.63
C LEU A 179 6.05 13.89 1.33
N PHE A 180 6.45 14.29 0.14
CA PHE A 180 6.29 15.65 -0.38
C PHE A 180 6.10 15.61 -1.91
N LEU A 181 5.58 16.69 -2.50
CA LEU A 181 5.47 16.80 -3.95
C LEU A 181 6.67 17.56 -4.50
N ALA A 182 7.43 16.94 -5.40
CA ALA A 182 8.55 17.56 -6.10
C ALA A 182 8.15 17.92 -7.53
N ARG A 183 8.51 19.11 -7.97
CA ARG A 183 8.34 19.55 -9.37
C ARG A 183 9.67 20.02 -9.93
N GLY A 184 9.95 19.76 -11.19
CA GLY A 184 11.28 19.97 -11.76
C GLY A 184 11.26 20.36 -13.22
N VAL A 185 12.39 20.88 -13.69
CA VAL A 185 12.66 21.02 -15.12
C VAL A 185 13.64 19.94 -15.57
N MET A 186 13.69 19.69 -16.87
CA MET A 186 14.58 18.70 -17.49
C MET A 186 16.02 18.74 -16.97
N HIS A 187 16.62 17.57 -16.71
CA HIS A 187 18.02 17.41 -16.30
C HIS A 187 18.44 18.17 -15.03
N GLN A 188 17.48 18.64 -14.23
CA GLN A 188 17.76 19.41 -13.03
C GLN A 188 18.09 18.48 -11.85
N ARG A 189 19.16 18.82 -11.12
CA ARG A 189 19.34 18.38 -9.73
C ARG A 189 18.63 19.35 -8.80
N GLN A 190 17.75 18.82 -7.96
CA GLN A 190 17.08 19.56 -6.90
C GLN A 190 17.67 19.20 -5.55
N THR A 191 17.84 20.20 -4.69
CA THR A 191 18.30 20.00 -3.32
C THR A 191 17.19 20.37 -2.36
N PHE A 192 16.85 19.44 -1.49
CA PHE A 192 15.93 19.60 -0.38
C PHE A 192 16.68 19.47 0.94
N LEU A 193 16.27 20.23 1.94
CA LEU A 193 16.74 20.10 3.31
C LEU A 193 15.57 19.61 4.17
N VAL A 194 15.81 18.54 4.93
CA VAL A 194 14.87 18.01 5.91
C VAL A 194 15.34 18.44 7.30
N PHE A 195 14.55 19.27 7.97
CA PHE A 195 14.83 19.81 9.29
C PHE A 195 14.10 19.04 10.38
N HIS A 196 14.71 18.91 11.56
CA HIS A 196 14.07 18.38 12.78
C HIS A 196 14.74 18.90 14.08
N GLY A 197 14.19 18.51 15.23
CA GLY A 197 14.70 18.87 16.55
C GLY A 197 14.23 20.22 17.08
N ASN A 198 12.99 20.58 16.75
CA ASN A 198 12.30 21.75 17.26
C ASN A 198 11.13 21.29 18.16
N PRO A 199 11.33 21.05 19.46
CA PRO A 199 10.28 20.50 20.33
C PRO A 199 9.04 21.40 20.45
N ASP A 200 9.20 22.70 20.16
CA ASP A 200 8.14 23.70 20.21
C ASP A 200 7.38 23.84 18.87
N ALA A 201 7.73 23.03 17.86
CA ALA A 201 7.05 23.06 16.58
C ALA A 201 5.59 22.60 16.71
N GLU A 202 4.68 23.36 16.11
CA GLU A 202 3.27 23.00 15.97
C GLU A 202 3.07 21.98 14.84
N LEU A 203 1.92 21.30 14.86
CA LEU A 203 1.51 20.46 13.74
C LEU A 203 1.24 21.37 12.52
N PRO A 204 1.88 21.15 11.36
CA PRO A 204 1.69 22.03 10.22
C PRO A 204 0.28 21.90 9.65
N ALA A 205 -0.32 23.03 9.29
CA ALA A 205 -1.61 23.11 8.61
C ALA A 205 -1.41 23.52 7.15
N TYR A 206 -0.89 22.62 6.32
CA TYR A 206 -0.67 22.90 4.90
C TYR A 206 -2.01 23.01 4.15
N PRO A 207 -2.17 24.03 3.27
CA PRO A 207 -3.31 24.09 2.36
C PRO A 207 -3.37 22.85 1.46
N THR A 208 -4.57 22.35 1.21
CA THR A 208 -4.80 21.18 0.38
C THR A 208 -6.18 21.23 -0.26
N ASP A 209 -6.28 20.70 -1.47
CA ASP A 209 -7.55 20.37 -2.13
C ASP A 209 -8.06 18.97 -1.76
N LEU A 210 -7.23 18.16 -1.07
CA LEU A 210 -7.55 16.78 -0.70
C LEU A 210 -8.44 16.73 0.55
N GLU A 211 -9.66 16.25 0.38
CA GLU A 211 -10.62 16.01 1.45
C GLU A 211 -10.88 14.52 1.62
N THR A 212 -10.89 14.06 2.88
CA THR A 212 -11.16 12.66 3.24
C THR A 212 -12.24 12.60 4.30
N ARG A 213 -13.36 11.95 3.96
CA ARG A 213 -14.53 11.77 4.84
C ARG A 213 -14.79 10.29 5.11
N GLY A 214 -15.39 10.00 6.26
CA GLY A 214 -15.69 8.64 6.73
C GLY A 214 -14.69 8.12 7.76
N GLU A 215 -14.78 6.84 8.08
CA GLU A 215 -14.02 6.17 9.14
C GLU A 215 -13.40 4.86 8.66
N GLY A 216 -12.26 4.48 9.24
CA GLY A 216 -11.52 3.29 8.84
C GLY A 216 -11.25 3.28 7.32
N PHE A 217 -11.48 2.12 6.69
CA PHE A 217 -11.35 1.93 5.23
C PHE A 217 -12.54 2.46 4.42
N ALA A 218 -13.64 2.83 5.08
CA ALA A 218 -14.89 3.22 4.47
C ALA A 218 -14.88 4.72 4.15
N LEU A 219 -14.12 5.13 3.13
CA LEU A 219 -13.80 6.54 2.87
C LEU A 219 -14.37 7.07 1.55
N ASP A 220 -14.76 8.35 1.57
CA ASP A 220 -14.81 9.17 0.37
C ASP A 220 -13.58 10.07 0.36
N ILE A 221 -12.84 10.05 -0.74
CA ILE A 221 -11.58 10.77 -0.90
C ILE A 221 -11.68 11.60 -2.17
N GLU A 222 -11.44 12.89 -2.06
CA GLU A 222 -11.78 13.83 -3.11
C GLU A 222 -10.72 14.92 -3.22
N ASN A 223 -10.35 15.30 -4.44
CA ASN A 223 -9.50 16.45 -4.74
C ASN A 223 -10.12 17.26 -5.88
N ASP A 224 -9.43 18.25 -6.44
CA ASP A 224 -9.99 19.08 -7.51
C ASP A 224 -10.37 18.31 -8.80
N PHE A 225 -9.81 17.10 -9.00
CA PHE A 225 -9.93 16.34 -10.24
C PHE A 225 -10.91 15.18 -10.16
N TYR A 226 -11.05 14.55 -8.99
CA TYR A 226 -11.93 13.39 -8.84
C TYR A 226 -12.46 13.24 -7.42
N LYS A 227 -13.50 12.41 -7.28
CA LYS A 227 -13.98 11.83 -6.02
C LYS A 227 -13.95 10.31 -6.12
N ALA A 228 -13.18 9.66 -5.27
CA ALA A 228 -13.12 8.22 -5.11
C ALA A 228 -13.98 7.80 -3.90
N SER A 229 -14.94 6.91 -4.11
CA SER A 229 -15.76 6.34 -3.04
C SER A 229 -15.35 4.89 -2.82
N LEU A 230 -14.85 4.59 -1.63
CA LEU A 230 -14.49 3.24 -1.22
C LEU A 230 -15.70 2.55 -0.58
N SER A 231 -15.84 1.25 -0.85
CA SER A 231 -16.88 0.42 -0.28
C SER A 231 -16.86 0.48 1.24
N ARG A 232 -18.03 0.69 1.82
CA ARG A 232 -18.21 0.72 3.28
C ARG A 232 -18.05 -0.66 3.92
N GLN A 233 -18.15 -1.72 3.14
CA GLN A 233 -18.00 -3.10 3.59
C GLN A 233 -16.53 -3.53 3.64
N MET A 234 -15.75 -3.23 2.60
CA MET A 234 -14.40 -3.82 2.46
C MET A 234 -13.33 -2.89 1.89
N GLY A 235 -13.60 -1.59 1.73
CA GLY A 235 -12.60 -0.60 1.31
C GLY A 235 -12.12 -0.72 -0.14
N GLN A 236 -12.79 -1.54 -0.96
CA GLN A 236 -12.56 -1.62 -2.42
C GLN A 236 -12.99 -0.31 -3.08
N LEU A 237 -12.29 0.15 -4.12
CA LEU A 237 -12.76 1.28 -4.91
C LEU A 237 -14.07 0.94 -5.63
N GLU A 238 -15.16 1.56 -5.16
CA GLU A 238 -16.52 1.29 -5.62
C GLU A 238 -16.92 2.21 -6.76
N ARG A 239 -16.60 3.50 -6.63
CA ARG A 239 -16.95 4.52 -7.63
C ARG A 239 -15.85 5.56 -7.76
N LEU A 240 -15.76 6.14 -8.94
CA LEU A 240 -14.89 7.29 -9.21
C LEU A 240 -15.66 8.33 -10.02
N THR A 241 -15.86 9.52 -9.46
CA THR A 241 -16.38 10.66 -10.21
C THR A 241 -15.23 11.50 -10.73
N ILE A 242 -15.09 11.62 -12.04
CA ILE A 242 -14.17 12.55 -12.69
C ILE A 242 -14.81 13.93 -12.70
N LYS A 243 -14.19 14.90 -12.01
CA LYS A 243 -14.64 16.29 -11.93
C LYS A 243 -14.11 17.07 -13.13
N ARG A 244 -14.85 17.00 -14.21
CA ARG A 244 -14.71 17.90 -15.37
C ARG A 244 -16.07 18.54 -15.63
N GLU A 245 -16.16 19.37 -16.67
CA GLU A 245 -17.32 20.23 -17.00
C GLU A 245 -18.69 19.61 -16.66
N HIS A 246 -18.96 18.37 -17.08
CA HIS A 246 -20.26 17.71 -16.87
C HIS A 246 -20.28 16.71 -15.70
N GLY A 247 -19.13 16.36 -15.13
CA GLY A 247 -18.98 15.31 -14.12
C GLY A 247 -19.28 13.90 -14.67
N LEU A 248 -18.29 13.02 -14.70
CA LEU A 248 -18.48 11.63 -15.14
C LEU A 248 -18.35 10.68 -13.94
N GLU A 249 -19.43 10.05 -13.52
CA GLU A 249 -19.37 8.96 -12.54
C GLU A 249 -19.07 7.62 -13.23
N LEU A 250 -17.96 7.00 -12.82
CA LEU A 250 -17.62 5.63 -13.13
C LEU A 250 -18.09 4.74 -11.99
N PHE A 251 -18.94 3.77 -12.33
CA PHE A 251 -19.53 2.82 -11.40
C PHE A 251 -19.73 1.47 -12.09
N ALA A 252 -19.98 0.41 -11.31
CA ALA A 252 -20.33 -0.89 -11.84
C ALA A 252 -21.76 -1.27 -11.37
N GLY A 253 -22.75 -1.10 -12.26
CA GLY A 253 -24.18 -1.21 -11.97
C GLY A 253 -24.91 -2.32 -12.72
N GLY A 254 -24.32 -3.50 -12.84
CA GLY A 254 -24.95 -4.68 -13.44
C GLY A 254 -24.98 -5.88 -12.49
N GLU A 255 -25.85 -6.85 -12.75
CA GLU A 255 -25.92 -8.14 -12.01
C GLU A 255 -24.75 -9.09 -12.36
N GLY A 256 -23.56 -8.56 -12.66
CA GLY A 256 -22.42 -9.39 -13.02
C GLY A 256 -22.01 -10.27 -11.85
N HIS A 257 -22.22 -11.59 -12.01
CA HIS A 257 -21.71 -12.64 -11.12
C HIS A 257 -22.07 -12.51 -9.63
N GLY A 258 -23.08 -11.69 -9.29
CA GLY A 258 -23.53 -11.41 -7.92
C GLY A 258 -22.50 -10.67 -7.06
N GLU A 259 -21.59 -9.92 -7.68
CA GLU A 259 -20.49 -9.23 -6.98
C GLU A 259 -20.94 -7.87 -6.43
N PRO A 260 -20.39 -7.41 -5.29
CA PRO A 260 -20.59 -6.04 -4.82
C PRO A 260 -20.13 -5.02 -5.89
N PRO A 261 -20.69 -3.80 -5.92
CA PRO A 261 -20.57 -2.85 -7.03
C PRO A 261 -19.18 -2.15 -7.15
N GLY A 262 -18.07 -2.90 -7.13
CA GLY A 262 -16.70 -2.39 -7.24
C GLY A 262 -16.27 -2.07 -8.69
N ILE A 263 -15.65 -0.91 -8.95
CA ILE A 263 -15.04 -0.64 -10.26
C ILE A 263 -13.63 -1.23 -10.39
N ASP A 264 -12.85 -1.28 -9.32
CA ASP A 264 -11.68 -2.17 -9.21
C ASP A 264 -12.26 -3.52 -8.80
N TRP A 265 -12.51 -4.38 -9.79
CA TRP A 265 -13.50 -5.44 -9.70
C TRP A 265 -12.93 -6.71 -9.05
N ALA A 266 -11.73 -7.14 -9.42
CA ALA A 266 -11.16 -8.41 -8.91
C ALA A 266 -9.75 -8.33 -8.35
N HIS A 267 -9.65 -8.93 -7.17
CA HIS A 267 -8.44 -9.47 -6.56
C HIS A 267 -8.77 -10.86 -6.04
N ASP A 268 -8.61 -11.86 -6.89
CA ASP A 268 -9.17 -13.19 -6.64
C ASP A 268 -8.39 -14.34 -7.26
N TYR A 269 -8.80 -15.55 -6.86
CA TYR A 269 -8.37 -16.77 -7.52
C TYR A 269 -9.51 -17.79 -7.60
N ALA A 270 -9.49 -18.65 -8.62
CA ALA A 270 -10.31 -19.85 -8.68
C ALA A 270 -9.55 -21.02 -8.06
N ALA A 271 -10.21 -21.84 -7.24
CA ALA A 271 -9.62 -23.08 -6.73
C ALA A 271 -9.60 -24.18 -7.80
N SER A 272 -8.76 -25.22 -7.57
CA SER A 272 -8.66 -26.44 -8.38
C SER A 272 -10.01 -26.95 -8.91
N GLY A 273 -10.01 -27.39 -10.17
CA GLY A 273 -11.22 -27.84 -10.87
C GLY A 273 -12.27 -26.76 -11.12
N HIS A 274 -11.90 -25.47 -10.99
CA HIS A 274 -12.82 -24.33 -11.01
C HIS A 274 -13.95 -24.44 -9.97
N PHE A 275 -13.69 -25.11 -8.84
CA PHE A 275 -14.70 -25.40 -7.83
C PHE A 275 -15.43 -24.14 -7.34
N GLN A 276 -14.67 -23.12 -6.91
CA GLN A 276 -15.17 -21.83 -6.46
C GLN A 276 -14.14 -20.73 -6.69
N LYS A 277 -14.63 -19.48 -6.83
CA LYS A 277 -13.80 -18.27 -6.82
C LYS A 277 -13.73 -17.70 -5.40
N PHE A 278 -12.52 -17.36 -4.95
CA PHE A 278 -12.26 -16.76 -3.66
C PHE A 278 -11.84 -15.31 -3.84
N ARG A 279 -12.58 -14.36 -3.25
CA ARG A 279 -12.45 -12.93 -3.55
C ARG A 279 -12.33 -12.08 -2.29
N ILE A 280 -11.61 -10.96 -2.37
CA ILE A 280 -11.61 -9.96 -1.28
C ILE A 280 -12.90 -9.15 -1.23
N THR A 281 -13.62 -9.04 -2.35
CA THR A 281 -14.94 -8.40 -2.41
C THR A 281 -16.01 -9.16 -1.62
N LEU A 282 -15.74 -10.43 -1.26
CA LEU A 282 -16.63 -11.24 -0.44
C LEU A 282 -16.36 -11.11 1.07
N TRP A 283 -15.39 -10.29 1.49
CA TRP A 283 -15.22 -9.96 2.90
C TRP A 283 -16.46 -9.30 3.47
N GLU A 284 -17.11 -9.92 4.46
CA GLU A 284 -18.23 -9.31 5.21
C GLU A 284 -17.82 -7.98 5.86
N THR A 285 -16.57 -7.91 6.33
CA THR A 285 -15.90 -6.68 6.75
C THR A 285 -14.42 -6.81 6.42
N CYS A 286 -13.74 -5.68 6.15
CA CYS A 286 -12.31 -5.69 5.90
C CYS A 286 -11.58 -6.33 7.10
N PRO A 287 -10.86 -7.45 6.90
CA PRO A 287 -10.27 -8.20 8.00
C PRO A 287 -9.19 -7.37 8.71
N ASP A 288 -8.25 -6.79 7.95
CA ASP A 288 -7.21 -5.90 8.45
C ASP A 288 -6.97 -4.76 7.45
N TYR A 289 -6.59 -3.59 7.98
CA TYR A 289 -6.36 -2.38 7.19
C TYR A 289 -5.48 -1.37 7.91
N GLU A 290 -4.93 -0.44 7.14
CA GLU A 290 -4.21 0.74 7.59
C GLU A 290 -4.70 1.97 6.81
N VAL A 291 -4.88 3.09 7.52
CA VAL A 291 -5.33 4.34 6.92
C VAL A 291 -4.41 5.46 7.38
N VAL A 292 -3.83 6.17 6.42
CA VAL A 292 -3.07 7.40 6.66
C VAL A 292 -3.84 8.55 6.04
N ARG A 293 -4.03 9.63 6.81
CA ARG A 293 -4.66 10.87 6.33
C ARG A 293 -3.70 12.02 6.53
N GLY A 294 -3.63 12.90 5.55
CA GLY A 294 -2.91 14.15 5.68
C GLY A 294 -3.11 15.04 4.46
N PRO A 295 -2.47 16.21 4.46
CA PRO A 295 -2.72 17.25 3.48
C PRO A 295 -2.16 16.93 2.08
N LEU A 296 -1.29 15.93 1.93
CA LEU A 296 -0.71 15.59 0.63
C LEU A 296 -1.22 14.27 0.08
N ALA A 297 -1.56 13.32 0.96
CA ALA A 297 -2.10 12.05 0.53
C ALA A 297 -3.00 11.42 1.58
N THR A 298 -3.98 10.66 1.06
CA THR A 298 -4.72 9.67 1.83
C THR A 298 -4.39 8.29 1.29
N LEU A 299 -3.93 7.41 2.20
CA LEU A 299 -3.55 6.04 1.89
C LEU A 299 -4.55 5.11 2.58
N VAL A 300 -5.03 4.11 1.84
CA VAL A 300 -5.90 3.06 2.37
C VAL A 300 -5.34 1.72 1.93
N ARG A 301 -4.76 0.99 2.87
CA ARG A 301 -4.22 -0.36 2.66
C ARG A 301 -5.12 -1.38 3.36
N ARG A 302 -5.34 -2.51 2.71
CA ARG A 302 -6.17 -3.60 3.23
C ARG A 302 -5.60 -4.95 2.81
N TRP A 303 -5.69 -5.93 3.68
CA TRP A 303 -5.10 -7.23 3.41
C TRP A 303 -5.80 -8.36 4.15
N GLY A 304 -5.66 -9.58 3.61
CA GLY A 304 -6.18 -10.79 4.21
C GLY A 304 -6.32 -11.94 3.22
N PHE A 305 -7.02 -12.99 3.63
CA PHE A 305 -7.34 -14.12 2.75
C PHE A 305 -8.70 -13.88 2.05
N PRO A 306 -8.78 -14.02 0.72
CA PRO A 306 -10.04 -13.97 -0.03
C PRO A 306 -11.06 -15.01 0.47
N GLN A 307 -12.35 -14.67 0.44
CA GLN A 307 -13.43 -15.53 0.94
C GLN A 307 -14.23 -16.21 -0.18
N SER A 308 -14.85 -17.35 0.13
CA SER A 308 -15.77 -18.03 -0.79
C SER A 308 -17.17 -17.39 -0.77
N PRO A 309 -18.00 -17.59 -1.81
CA PRO A 309 -19.40 -17.11 -1.81
C PRO A 309 -20.27 -17.73 -0.72
N VAL A 310 -19.82 -18.84 -0.12
CA VAL A 310 -20.51 -19.55 0.97
C VAL A 310 -19.68 -19.53 2.25
N HIS A 311 -18.86 -18.49 2.45
CA HIS A 311 -18.13 -18.28 3.70
C HIS A 311 -19.10 -18.30 4.91
N PRO A 312 -18.76 -18.95 6.04
CA PRO A 312 -17.48 -19.59 6.37
C PRO A 312 -17.40 -21.10 6.06
N VAL A 313 -18.25 -21.67 5.19
CA VAL A 313 -18.21 -23.11 4.87
C VAL A 313 -16.88 -23.51 4.23
N PHE A 314 -16.33 -22.66 3.34
CA PHE A 314 -14.99 -22.81 2.78
C PHE A 314 -14.10 -21.61 3.12
N THR A 315 -13.08 -21.84 3.97
CA THR A 315 -12.17 -20.82 4.53
C THR A 315 -10.67 -21.14 4.33
N PRO A 316 -10.20 -21.33 3.07
CA PRO A 316 -8.80 -21.65 2.83
C PRO A 316 -7.87 -20.46 3.10
N ALA A 317 -6.83 -20.68 3.90
CA ALA A 317 -5.67 -19.79 3.97
C ALA A 317 -4.60 -20.27 2.94
N ARG A 318 -4.68 -19.76 1.70
CA ARG A 318 -3.81 -20.19 0.58
C ARG A 318 -3.10 -19.02 -0.10
N LEU A 319 -3.86 -17.98 -0.45
CA LEU A 319 -3.37 -16.79 -1.11
C LEU A 319 -3.67 -15.58 -0.23
N HIS A 320 -2.64 -14.95 0.31
CA HIS A 320 -2.76 -13.68 1.00
C HIS A 320 -2.77 -12.56 -0.04
N VAL A 321 -3.74 -11.65 0.06
CA VAL A 321 -3.90 -10.52 -0.85
C VAL A 321 -3.76 -9.23 -0.06
N ASP A 322 -3.04 -8.28 -0.63
CA ASP A 322 -2.81 -6.93 -0.10
C ASP A 322 -3.09 -5.91 -1.21
N VAL A 323 -3.90 -4.90 -0.92
CA VAL A 323 -4.25 -3.83 -1.86
C VAL A 323 -4.15 -2.49 -1.14
N GLU A 324 -3.45 -1.54 -1.76
CA GLU A 324 -3.32 -0.18 -1.27
C GLU A 324 -3.72 0.83 -2.35
N TYR A 325 -4.52 1.82 -1.98
CA TYR A 325 -4.76 3.01 -2.79
C TYR A 325 -4.06 4.21 -2.15
N ARG A 326 -3.37 5.04 -2.96
CA ARG A 326 -2.83 6.34 -2.55
C ARG A 326 -3.39 7.44 -3.42
N PHE A 327 -4.21 8.28 -2.83
CA PHE A 327 -4.78 9.47 -3.46
C PHE A 327 -3.99 10.70 -3.02
N TYR A 328 -3.71 11.61 -3.94
CA TYR A 328 -2.83 12.74 -3.71
C TYR A 328 -3.56 14.09 -3.88
N ALA A 329 -3.11 15.10 -3.14
CA ALA A 329 -3.51 16.48 -3.36
C ALA A 329 -2.99 16.99 -4.71
N GLY A 330 -3.82 17.73 -5.46
CA GLY A 330 -3.44 18.41 -6.69
C GLY A 330 -3.07 17.50 -7.88
N LEU A 331 -3.30 16.18 -7.81
CA LEU A 331 -2.99 15.24 -8.90
C LEU A 331 -4.25 14.59 -9.48
N PRO A 332 -4.36 14.45 -10.83
CA PRO A 332 -5.53 13.86 -11.49
C PRO A 332 -5.50 12.33 -11.52
N TRP A 333 -4.60 11.70 -10.77
CA TRP A 333 -4.37 10.26 -10.74
C TRP A 333 -4.04 9.81 -9.31
N PHE A 334 -4.16 8.51 -9.08
CA PHE A 334 -3.84 7.86 -7.81
C PHE A 334 -3.00 6.61 -8.08
N HIS A 335 -2.27 6.14 -7.08
CA HIS A 335 -1.58 4.86 -7.17
C HIS A 335 -2.45 3.74 -6.60
N LYS A 336 -2.41 2.58 -7.27
CA LYS A 336 -2.85 1.29 -6.72
C LYS A 336 -1.62 0.40 -6.59
N PHE A 337 -1.41 -0.17 -5.40
CA PHE A 337 -0.43 -1.22 -5.16
C PHE A 337 -1.17 -2.51 -4.86
N GLY A 338 -0.71 -3.62 -5.42
CA GLY A 338 -1.28 -4.96 -5.21
C GLY A 338 -0.18 -5.97 -4.91
N THR A 339 -0.42 -6.89 -3.99
CA THR A 339 0.42 -8.07 -3.79
C THR A 339 -0.43 -9.31 -3.58
N MET A 340 -0.05 -10.40 -4.22
CA MET A 340 -0.63 -11.72 -4.02
C MET A 340 0.47 -12.70 -3.64
N ARG A 341 0.35 -13.30 -2.44
CA ARG A 341 1.36 -14.21 -1.88
C ARG A 341 0.75 -15.55 -1.54
N ALA A 342 1.19 -16.60 -2.23
CA ALA A 342 0.87 -17.96 -1.82
C ALA A 342 1.58 -18.29 -0.49
N VAL A 343 0.83 -18.75 0.51
CA VAL A 343 1.38 -19.14 1.83
C VAL A 343 1.62 -20.65 1.93
N LYS A 344 1.17 -21.40 0.93
CA LYS A 344 1.39 -22.83 0.72
C LYS A 344 1.13 -23.18 -0.73
N ASP A 345 1.59 -24.34 -1.17
CA ASP A 345 1.32 -24.84 -2.52
C ASP A 345 -0.17 -25.14 -2.70
N PHE A 346 -0.73 -24.67 -3.83
CA PHE A 346 -2.08 -24.99 -4.26
C PHE A 346 -2.24 -24.76 -5.76
N GLU A 347 -3.22 -25.43 -6.36
CA GLU A 347 -3.61 -25.17 -7.75
C GLU A 347 -4.60 -24.01 -7.82
N ALA A 348 -4.26 -23.02 -8.66
CA ALA A 348 -5.12 -21.90 -9.02
C ALA A 348 -5.29 -21.87 -10.55
N PRO A 349 -6.34 -22.47 -11.12
CA PRO A 349 -6.56 -22.41 -12.57
C PRO A 349 -6.82 -20.99 -13.09
N ALA A 350 -7.15 -20.03 -12.23
CA ALA A 350 -7.21 -18.61 -12.56
C ALA A 350 -6.84 -17.78 -11.33
N MET A 351 -6.17 -16.65 -11.57
CA MET A 351 -5.89 -15.61 -10.59
C MET A 351 -6.02 -14.28 -11.32
N ARG A 352 -6.59 -13.27 -10.66
CA ARG A 352 -6.80 -11.94 -11.23
C ARG A 352 -6.41 -10.87 -10.23
N ASP A 353 -5.63 -9.92 -10.72
CA ASP A 353 -5.42 -8.60 -10.14
C ASP A 353 -5.60 -7.60 -11.28
N ASP A 354 -6.04 -6.39 -10.98
CA ASP A 354 -6.21 -5.32 -11.97
C ASP A 354 -7.31 -5.64 -13.03
N GLU A 355 -8.47 -6.09 -12.55
CA GLU A 355 -9.70 -6.14 -13.34
C GLU A 355 -10.53 -4.89 -13.07
N TRP A 356 -10.93 -4.18 -14.11
CA TRP A 356 -11.71 -2.95 -13.98
C TRP A 356 -12.94 -2.99 -14.86
N VAL A 357 -14.04 -2.46 -14.33
CA VAL A 357 -15.37 -2.58 -14.94
C VAL A 357 -16.14 -1.28 -14.79
N PHE A 358 -16.69 -0.76 -15.89
CA PHE A 358 -17.48 0.48 -15.89
C PHE A 358 -18.77 0.35 -16.68
N SER A 359 -19.89 0.40 -15.96
CA SER A 359 -21.24 0.36 -16.53
C SER A 359 -21.58 1.60 -17.36
N GLY A 360 -22.44 1.38 -18.36
CA GLY A 360 -22.77 2.37 -19.36
C GLY A 360 -21.84 2.33 -20.57
N GLN A 361 -21.85 3.41 -21.34
CA GLN A 361 -21.07 3.57 -22.58
C GLN A 361 -20.36 4.94 -22.57
N SER A 362 -19.70 5.25 -21.44
CA SER A 362 -19.05 6.54 -21.20
C SER A 362 -17.85 6.79 -22.10
N PHE A 363 -17.20 5.71 -22.57
CA PHE A 363 -16.06 5.75 -23.47
C PHE A 363 -16.40 5.19 -24.85
N THR A 364 -15.71 5.69 -25.87
CA THR A 364 -15.91 5.33 -27.28
C THR A 364 -14.68 4.68 -27.88
N ASP A 365 -13.50 4.94 -27.31
CA ASP A 365 -12.22 4.46 -27.82
C ASP A 365 -11.46 3.62 -26.78
N ILE A 366 -10.81 2.58 -27.29
CA ILE A 366 -9.79 1.83 -26.56
C ILE A 366 -8.47 2.59 -26.63
N VAL A 367 -7.75 2.61 -25.51
CA VAL A 367 -6.37 3.10 -25.43
C VAL A 367 -5.47 2.03 -24.83
N TRP A 368 -4.27 1.85 -25.39
CA TRP A 368 -3.29 0.89 -24.87
C TRP A 368 -1.86 1.29 -25.17
N MET A 369 -0.92 0.71 -24.43
CA MET A 369 0.52 0.94 -24.58
C MET A 369 1.27 -0.39 -24.50
N GLY A 370 2.11 -0.65 -25.50
CA GLY A 370 3.02 -1.79 -25.52
C GLY A 370 4.35 -1.50 -24.80
N PRO A 371 5.34 -2.40 -24.91
CA PRO A 371 6.66 -2.23 -24.26
C PRO A 371 7.49 -1.08 -24.82
N ASP A 372 7.12 -0.51 -25.96
CA ASP A 372 7.79 0.64 -26.57
C ASP A 372 7.38 1.99 -25.95
N GLY A 373 6.48 1.97 -24.97
CA GLY A 373 6.02 3.17 -24.26
C GLY A 373 5.12 4.08 -25.10
N LYS A 374 4.67 3.65 -26.27
CA LYS A 374 3.82 4.46 -27.16
C LYS A 374 2.35 4.16 -26.94
N LEU A 375 1.59 5.19 -26.58
CA LEU A 375 0.15 5.13 -26.48
C LEU A 375 -0.47 4.97 -27.87
N ARG A 376 -1.44 4.07 -28.00
CA ARG A 376 -2.15 3.71 -29.22
C ARG A 376 -3.65 3.70 -28.94
N THR A 377 -4.45 3.92 -29.99
CA THR A 377 -5.90 3.82 -29.94
C THR A 377 -6.41 2.68 -30.83
N GLY A 378 -7.59 2.17 -30.51
CA GLY A 378 -8.24 1.09 -31.26
C GLY A 378 -7.86 -0.32 -30.77
N PRO A 379 -8.23 -1.38 -31.51
CA PRO A 379 -8.01 -2.76 -31.09
C PRO A 379 -6.55 -3.06 -30.75
N VAL A 380 -6.34 -3.96 -29.79
CA VAL A 380 -4.99 -4.45 -29.45
C VAL A 380 -4.55 -5.46 -30.50
N ASP A 381 -3.38 -5.23 -31.10
CA ASP A 381 -2.78 -6.16 -32.06
C ASP A 381 -2.50 -7.52 -31.41
N ALA A 382 -2.65 -8.61 -32.17
CA ALA A 382 -2.42 -9.98 -31.68
C ALA A 382 -1.03 -10.15 -31.04
N ALA A 383 0.00 -9.51 -31.60
CA ALA A 383 1.37 -9.55 -31.09
C ALA A 383 1.55 -8.88 -29.71
N HIS A 384 0.61 -8.02 -29.30
CA HIS A 384 0.69 -7.23 -28.07
C HIS A 384 -0.24 -7.71 -26.95
N GLN A 385 -1.13 -8.69 -27.21
CA GLN A 385 -2.17 -9.14 -26.26
C GLN A 385 -1.63 -9.63 -24.90
N ALA A 386 -0.37 -10.02 -24.81
CA ALA A 386 0.28 -10.49 -23.59
C ALA A 386 1.38 -9.55 -23.07
N ASN A 387 1.56 -8.37 -23.67
CA ASN A 387 2.61 -7.41 -23.31
C ASN A 387 2.10 -5.95 -23.27
N LEU A 388 0.96 -5.74 -22.60
CA LEU A 388 0.30 -4.44 -22.43
C LEU A 388 0.74 -3.73 -21.14
N TRP A 389 1.54 -2.69 -21.27
CA TRP A 389 1.99 -1.87 -20.14
C TRP A 389 0.94 -0.86 -19.66
N ALA A 390 0.10 -0.35 -20.57
CA ALA A 390 -1.07 0.43 -20.21
C ALA A 390 -2.30 -0.02 -20.97
N VAL A 391 -3.47 0.08 -20.33
CA VAL A 391 -4.78 -0.20 -20.92
C VAL A 391 -5.80 0.76 -20.36
N GLY A 392 -6.83 1.07 -21.14
CA GLY A 392 -7.91 1.92 -20.69
C GLY A 392 -8.82 2.35 -21.81
N PHE A 393 -9.55 3.42 -21.52
CA PHE A 393 -10.60 3.93 -22.38
C PHE A 393 -10.55 5.45 -22.45
N ALA A 394 -11.02 6.00 -23.57
CA ALA A 394 -11.17 7.42 -23.77
C ALA A 394 -12.48 7.74 -24.49
N ASN A 395 -12.96 8.97 -24.29
CA ASN A 395 -14.00 9.58 -25.08
C ASN A 395 -13.45 10.92 -25.60
N PRO A 396 -13.01 11.01 -26.86
CA PRO A 396 -12.43 12.24 -27.38
C PRO A 396 -13.39 13.43 -27.39
N GLN A 397 -14.70 13.17 -27.48
CA GLN A 397 -15.73 14.22 -27.53
C GLN A 397 -15.92 14.86 -26.15
N SER A 398 -16.08 14.05 -25.10
CA SER A 398 -16.18 14.55 -23.72
C SER A 398 -14.81 14.83 -23.08
N LYS A 399 -13.73 14.38 -23.74
CA LYS A 399 -12.33 14.39 -23.30
C LYS A 399 -12.06 13.53 -22.06
N ASP A 400 -12.99 12.70 -21.62
CA ASP A 400 -12.78 11.82 -20.47
C ASP A 400 -11.90 10.64 -20.81
N SER A 401 -11.14 10.18 -19.83
CA SER A 401 -10.29 9.00 -19.97
C SER A 401 -10.05 8.35 -18.63
N PHE A 402 -9.98 7.02 -18.63
CA PHE A 402 -9.47 6.24 -17.52
C PHE A 402 -8.43 5.25 -18.07
N VAL A 403 -7.19 5.32 -17.57
CA VAL A 403 -6.08 4.49 -18.05
C VAL A 403 -5.29 3.96 -16.85
N ALA A 404 -5.02 2.66 -16.84
CA ALA A 404 -4.14 2.01 -15.88
C ALA A 404 -2.78 1.74 -16.53
N LEU A 405 -1.70 2.17 -15.89
CA LEU A 405 -0.31 1.99 -16.32
C LEU A 405 0.45 1.20 -15.25
N PHE A 406 1.16 0.14 -15.66
CA PHE A 406 2.13 -0.52 -14.78
C PHE A 406 3.38 0.34 -14.62
N LEU A 407 3.64 0.77 -13.39
CA LEU A 407 4.90 1.41 -13.01
C LEU A 407 5.97 0.38 -12.59
N GLU A 408 5.53 -0.67 -11.89
CA GLU A 408 6.34 -1.83 -11.51
C GLU A 408 5.44 -3.06 -11.53
N HIS A 409 5.96 -4.19 -12.01
CA HIS A 409 5.32 -5.49 -11.90
C HIS A 409 6.40 -6.57 -11.83
N LYS A 410 6.32 -7.43 -10.80
CA LYS A 410 7.27 -8.51 -10.55
C LYS A 410 6.55 -9.72 -9.97
N ALA A 411 7.06 -10.91 -10.24
CA ALA A 411 6.64 -12.13 -9.59
C ALA A 411 7.84 -13.04 -9.36
N ASP A 412 7.86 -13.67 -8.19
CA ASP A 412 8.80 -14.73 -7.85
C ASP A 412 8.09 -16.08 -8.00
N GLY A 413 8.80 -17.08 -8.56
CA GLY A 413 8.26 -18.44 -8.70
C GLY A 413 7.32 -18.66 -9.90
N LEU A 414 7.11 -17.64 -10.74
CA LEU A 414 6.44 -17.80 -12.04
C LEU A 414 7.50 -17.87 -13.17
N PRO A 415 7.28 -18.70 -14.21
CA PRO A 415 8.23 -18.83 -15.31
C PRO A 415 8.32 -17.57 -16.18
N GLU A 416 7.21 -16.85 -16.35
CA GLU A 416 7.11 -15.61 -17.11
C GLU A 416 6.02 -14.72 -16.53
N LEU A 417 6.23 -13.40 -16.59
CA LEU A 417 5.22 -12.38 -16.31
C LEU A 417 4.49 -12.02 -17.60
N LYS A 418 3.17 -12.24 -17.64
CA LYS A 418 2.33 -11.81 -18.76
C LYS A 418 1.59 -10.52 -18.40
N HIS A 419 1.56 -9.57 -19.33
CA HIS A 419 0.74 -8.36 -19.24
C HIS A 419 -0.46 -8.49 -20.17
N THR A 420 -1.38 -9.37 -19.79
CA THR A 420 -2.64 -9.58 -20.50
C THR A 420 -3.65 -8.48 -20.17
N GLY A 421 -4.89 -8.62 -20.66
CA GLY A 421 -6.00 -7.73 -20.32
C GLY A 421 -6.29 -6.69 -21.39
N SER A 422 -6.40 -7.11 -22.65
CA SER A 422 -6.91 -6.24 -23.71
C SER A 422 -8.25 -5.63 -23.29
N PRO A 423 -8.40 -4.30 -23.34
CA PRO A 423 -9.64 -3.64 -22.96
C PRO A 423 -10.74 -3.90 -23.99
N THR A 424 -11.96 -3.97 -23.51
CA THR A 424 -13.17 -4.25 -24.30
C THR A 424 -14.21 -3.19 -24.01
N LEU A 425 -14.75 -2.55 -25.05
CA LEU A 425 -15.81 -1.52 -24.90
C LEU A 425 -17.19 -2.10 -24.58
N PHE A 426 -17.40 -3.38 -24.94
CA PHE A 426 -18.67 -4.05 -24.79
C PHE A 426 -18.53 -5.42 -24.12
N TYR A 427 -18.84 -5.44 -22.84
CA TYR A 427 -19.06 -6.62 -22.03
C TYR A 427 -20.52 -6.64 -21.61
N ARG A 428 -21.22 -7.73 -21.94
CA ARG A 428 -22.69 -7.86 -21.80
C ARG A 428 -23.24 -7.38 -20.44
N TRP A 429 -22.47 -7.56 -19.37
CA TRP A 429 -22.93 -7.28 -18.00
C TRP A 429 -22.63 -5.86 -17.54
N HIS A 430 -21.61 -5.20 -18.09
CA HIS A 430 -21.13 -3.93 -17.54
C HIS A 430 -20.53 -2.97 -18.57
N GLY A 431 -20.60 -3.17 -19.89
CA GLY A 431 -20.01 -2.23 -20.85
C GLY A 431 -18.48 -2.33 -20.91
N HIS A 432 -17.75 -1.38 -20.31
CA HIS A 432 -16.30 -1.31 -20.43
C HIS A 432 -15.59 -2.24 -19.44
N VAL A 433 -14.62 -3.04 -19.91
CA VAL A 433 -13.84 -3.95 -19.04
C VAL A 433 -12.43 -4.22 -19.54
N TRP A 434 -11.48 -4.39 -18.62
CA TRP A 434 -10.30 -5.24 -18.84
C TRP A 434 -10.04 -6.09 -17.61
N SER A 435 -9.28 -7.18 -17.80
CA SER A 435 -8.96 -8.13 -16.72
C SER A 435 -7.58 -8.71 -16.96
N ARG A 436 -6.66 -8.51 -16.01
CA ARG A 436 -5.31 -9.06 -16.10
C ARG A 436 -5.20 -10.38 -15.34
N TYR A 437 -4.60 -11.36 -16.00
CA TYR A 437 -4.36 -12.68 -15.45
C TYR A 437 -2.84 -12.87 -15.27
N PRO A 438 -2.31 -12.72 -14.05
CA PRO A 438 -0.88 -12.84 -13.77
C PRO A 438 -0.35 -14.28 -13.90
N LEU A 439 -1.21 -15.30 -13.74
CA LEU A 439 -0.80 -16.68 -13.99
C LEU A 439 -0.70 -16.92 -15.49
N PRO A 440 0.26 -17.76 -15.94
CA PRO A 440 0.27 -18.19 -17.32
C PRO A 440 -1.09 -18.81 -17.66
N VAL A 441 -1.78 -18.23 -18.64
CA VAL A 441 -2.87 -18.92 -19.33
C VAL A 441 -2.27 -20.25 -19.76
N LYS A 442 -2.86 -21.37 -19.30
CA LYS A 442 -2.40 -22.73 -19.58
C LYS A 442 -1.95 -22.85 -21.05
N GLU A 443 -0.81 -23.51 -21.28
CA GLU A 443 -0.45 -24.00 -22.61
C GLU A 443 -1.54 -24.92 -23.17
#